data_AF-V7C117-F1
#
_entry.id   AF-V7C117-F1
#
_cell.length_a   1.000
_cell.length_b   1.000
_cell.length_c   1.000
_cell.angle_alpha   90.00
_cell.angle_beta   90.00
_cell.angle_gamma   90.00
#
_symmetry.space_group_name_H-M   'P 1'
#
loop_
_entity.id
_entity.type
_entity.pdbx_description
1 polymer ?
#
loop_
_entity_poly.entity_id
_entity_poly.type
_entity_poly.pdbx_seq_one_letter_code
_entity_poly.pdbx_strand_id
1 'polypeptide(L)'
;MESYGPLLEKTRVPQPGLQKLAVESIFSKLRSAPKHLDPESEPGRRAIFLCLTSPSPHVVDHSVRLLCRLAADSVVPVARASLELQAALEGSDPKLVPVFVKGLGFLARHEFRNNASSHSASSHTHPFVRDYRKLIFIVEHMVEAYIVVLKSLAGMKSQLITEAQLCAVEFLETVLSLSTCLQWHPGGHEPVCELFMRLLTVQKDIGLAWLPGLSSTIVSLFIIIVQSELEHEQISILKLLLLILKWKYDS
;
A
#
# COMPACT_ATOMS: atom_id res chain seq x y z
N MET A 1 8.80 1.56 -35.22
CA MET A 1 8.04 0.34 -34.89
C MET A 1 7.85 0.30 -33.38
N GLU A 2 6.61 0.18 -32.92
CA GLU A 2 6.27 0.09 -31.49
C GLU A 2 6.95 -1.13 -30.86
N SER A 3 8.03 -0.90 -30.13
CA SER A 3 8.97 -1.92 -29.63
C SER A 3 8.32 -3.00 -28.74
N TYR A 4 7.15 -2.70 -28.16
CA TYR A 4 6.40 -3.59 -27.27
C TYR A 4 5.13 -4.17 -27.90
N GLY A 5 4.68 -3.64 -29.05
CA GLY A 5 3.39 -3.99 -29.67
C GLY A 5 3.16 -5.49 -29.84
N PRO A 6 4.09 -6.24 -30.45
CA PRO A 6 3.92 -7.69 -30.64
C PRO A 6 3.83 -8.49 -29.34
N LEU A 7 4.43 -8.01 -28.25
CA LEU A 7 4.33 -8.66 -26.95
C LEU A 7 3.00 -8.30 -26.26
N LEU A 8 2.56 -7.05 -26.38
CA LEU A 8 1.27 -6.58 -25.87
C LEU A 8 0.09 -7.24 -26.58
N GLU A 9 0.22 -7.62 -27.84
CA GLU A 9 -0.79 -8.44 -28.53
C GLU A 9 -0.85 -9.85 -27.93
N LYS A 10 0.30 -10.45 -27.61
CA LYS A 10 0.37 -11.78 -26.98
C LYS A 10 -0.22 -11.80 -25.57
N THR A 11 -0.20 -10.69 -24.83
CA THR A 11 -0.88 -10.61 -23.52
C THR A 11 -2.41 -10.63 -23.63
N ARG A 12 -2.97 -10.33 -24.80
CA ARG A 12 -4.43 -10.34 -25.04
C ARG A 12 -4.95 -11.72 -25.46
N VAL A 13 -4.08 -12.63 -25.90
CA VAL A 13 -4.46 -14.00 -26.24
C VAL A 13 -4.87 -14.73 -24.95
N PRO A 14 -6.05 -15.38 -24.86
CA PRO A 14 -6.56 -16.00 -23.63
C PRO A 14 -5.88 -17.36 -23.35
N GLN A 15 -4.55 -17.36 -23.31
CA GLN A 15 -3.71 -18.50 -22.99
C GLN A 15 -2.74 -18.12 -21.86
N PRO A 16 -2.96 -18.57 -20.61
CA PRO A 16 -2.19 -18.11 -19.45
C PRO A 16 -0.67 -18.28 -19.58
N GLY A 17 -0.20 -19.38 -20.17
CA GLY A 17 1.24 -19.62 -20.39
C GLY A 17 1.86 -18.60 -21.36
N LEU A 18 1.15 -18.28 -22.45
CA LEU A 18 1.61 -17.29 -23.42
C LEU A 18 1.57 -15.88 -22.83
N GLN A 19 0.51 -15.53 -22.10
CA GLN A 19 0.37 -14.26 -21.40
C GLN A 19 1.53 -14.05 -20.42
N LYS A 20 1.85 -15.07 -19.61
CA LYS A 20 2.97 -15.02 -18.67
C LYS A 20 4.29 -14.75 -19.37
N LEU A 21 4.63 -15.52 -20.41
CA LEU A 21 5.87 -15.36 -21.17
C LEU A 21 5.96 -13.97 -21.84
N ALA A 22 4.84 -13.45 -22.35
CA ALA A 22 4.78 -12.14 -22.96
C ALA A 22 5.05 -11.04 -21.93
N VAL A 23 4.43 -11.10 -20.75
CA VAL A 23 4.67 -10.16 -19.65
C VAL A 23 6.13 -10.25 -19.17
N GLU A 24 6.66 -11.44 -18.93
CA GLU A 24 8.09 -11.63 -18.55
C GLU A 24 9.03 -11.01 -19.59
N SER A 25 8.74 -11.19 -20.89
CA SER A 25 9.52 -10.62 -21.98
C SER A 25 9.46 -9.09 -22.02
N ILE A 26 8.29 -8.50 -21.79
CA ILE A 26 8.11 -7.03 -21.71
C ILE A 26 8.98 -6.47 -20.59
N PHE A 27 8.87 -7.02 -19.38
CA PHE A 27 9.58 -6.52 -18.20
C PHE A 27 11.08 -6.81 -18.23
N SER A 28 11.50 -7.92 -18.83
CA SER A 28 12.92 -8.19 -19.12
C SER A 28 13.51 -7.17 -20.10
N LYS A 29 12.75 -6.81 -21.13
CA LYS A 29 13.13 -5.78 -22.10
C LYS A 29 13.17 -4.40 -21.44
N LEU A 30 12.18 -4.04 -20.63
CA LEU A 30 12.17 -2.80 -19.85
C LEU A 30 13.42 -2.67 -18.97
N ARG A 31 13.91 -3.76 -18.36
CA ARG A 31 15.13 -3.74 -17.53
C ARG A 31 16.40 -3.46 -18.34
N SER A 32 16.50 -3.97 -19.57
CA SER A 32 17.72 -3.96 -20.38
C SER A 32 17.68 -2.96 -21.55
N ALA A 33 16.59 -2.22 -21.70
CA ALA A 33 16.34 -1.36 -22.83
C ALA A 33 17.20 -0.07 -22.81
N PRO A 34 17.53 0.47 -24.00
CA PRO A 34 18.13 1.80 -24.11
C PRO A 34 17.12 2.88 -23.68
N LYS A 35 17.60 4.09 -23.34
CA LYS A 35 16.80 5.20 -22.79
C LYS A 35 15.50 5.55 -23.53
N HIS A 36 15.42 5.32 -24.85
CA HIS A 36 14.22 5.61 -25.64
C HIS A 36 13.14 4.51 -25.55
N LEU A 37 13.42 3.42 -24.84
CA LEU A 37 12.57 2.27 -24.59
C LEU A 37 12.59 1.83 -23.13
N ASP A 38 13.33 2.52 -22.26
CA ASP A 38 13.41 2.17 -20.85
C ASP A 38 12.04 2.42 -20.16
N PRO A 39 11.89 2.06 -18.87
CA PRO A 39 10.63 2.25 -18.15
C PRO A 39 10.20 3.72 -18.02
N GLU A 40 11.12 4.66 -18.15
CA GLU A 40 10.84 6.10 -18.07
C GLU A 40 10.44 6.71 -19.42
N SER A 41 10.76 6.03 -20.52
CA SER A 41 10.34 6.43 -21.87
C SER A 41 8.82 6.29 -22.07
N GLU A 42 8.24 7.11 -22.94
CA GLU A 42 6.82 7.01 -23.31
C GLU A 42 6.38 5.61 -23.76
N PRO A 43 7.13 4.88 -24.63
CA PRO A 43 6.79 3.50 -24.97
C PRO A 43 6.83 2.54 -23.77
N GLY A 44 7.79 2.73 -22.85
CA GLY A 44 7.92 1.89 -21.67
C GLY A 44 6.80 2.12 -20.67
N ARG A 45 6.48 3.39 -20.38
CA ARG A 45 5.34 3.81 -19.55
C ARG A 45 4.03 3.24 -20.10
N ARG A 46 3.81 3.37 -21.41
CA ARG A 46 2.62 2.83 -22.07
C ARG A 46 2.56 1.30 -21.98
N ALA A 47 3.68 0.60 -22.11
CA ALA A 47 3.71 -0.86 -21.97
C ALA A 47 3.35 -1.30 -20.54
N ILE A 48 3.88 -0.62 -19.52
CA ILE A 48 3.54 -0.89 -18.11
C ILE A 48 2.05 -0.64 -17.86
N PHE A 49 1.54 0.52 -18.26
CA PHE A 49 0.13 0.88 -18.12
C PHE A 49 -0.80 -0.16 -18.75
N LEU A 50 -0.53 -0.57 -20.00
CA LEU A 50 -1.36 -1.56 -20.71
C LEU A 50 -1.31 -2.96 -20.07
N CYS A 51 -0.21 -3.30 -19.40
CA CYS A 51 -0.12 -4.55 -18.64
C CYS A 51 -0.92 -4.47 -17.33
N LEU A 52 -0.86 -3.34 -16.62
CA LEU A 52 -1.58 -3.14 -15.36
C LEU A 52 -3.09 -2.95 -15.54
N THR A 53 -3.53 -2.43 -16.69
CA THR A 53 -4.95 -2.24 -17.05
C THR A 53 -5.51 -3.35 -17.93
N SER A 54 -4.80 -4.47 -18.04
CA SER A 54 -5.22 -5.62 -18.84
C SER A 54 -6.53 -6.21 -18.33
N PRO A 55 -7.44 -6.66 -19.22
CA PRO A 55 -8.65 -7.37 -18.81
C PRO A 55 -8.37 -8.77 -18.24
N SER A 56 -7.14 -9.29 -18.37
CA SER A 56 -6.75 -10.57 -17.78
C SER A 56 -6.17 -10.39 -16.38
N PRO A 57 -6.83 -10.94 -15.32
CA PRO A 57 -6.32 -10.89 -13.95
C PRO A 57 -4.90 -11.47 -13.79
N HIS A 58 -4.57 -12.51 -14.58
CA HIS A 58 -3.24 -13.12 -14.57
C HIS A 58 -2.17 -12.18 -15.08
N VAL A 59 -2.47 -11.40 -16.12
CA VAL A 59 -1.55 -10.39 -16.66
C VAL A 59 -1.32 -9.30 -15.62
N VAL A 60 -2.37 -8.81 -14.97
CA VAL A 60 -2.28 -7.77 -13.93
C VAL A 60 -1.44 -8.26 -12.74
N ASP A 61 -1.77 -9.40 -12.13
CA ASP A 61 -1.01 -9.95 -10.98
C ASP A 61 0.48 -10.11 -11.30
N HIS A 62 0.80 -10.67 -12.48
CA HIS A 62 2.17 -10.87 -12.85
C HIS A 62 2.91 -9.55 -13.11
N SER A 63 2.24 -8.58 -13.73
CA SER A 63 2.81 -7.26 -14.04
C SER A 63 3.07 -6.44 -12.78
N VAL A 64 2.17 -6.49 -11.79
CA VAL A 64 2.38 -5.85 -10.48
C VAL A 64 3.64 -6.41 -9.82
N ARG A 65 3.81 -7.75 -9.79
CA ARG A 65 5.00 -8.38 -9.20
C ARG A 65 6.29 -7.96 -9.91
N LEU A 66 6.29 -7.92 -11.25
CA LEU A 66 7.47 -7.56 -12.01
C LEU A 66 7.79 -6.07 -11.91
N LEU A 67 6.80 -5.19 -11.87
CA LEU A 67 7.00 -3.76 -11.60
C LEU A 67 7.59 -3.53 -10.21
N CYS A 68 7.04 -4.20 -9.19
CA CYS A 68 7.60 -4.18 -7.84
C CYS A 68 9.06 -4.67 -7.81
N ARG A 69 9.41 -5.67 -8.62
CA ARG A 69 10.78 -6.16 -8.75
C ARG A 69 11.70 -5.17 -9.46
N LEU A 70 11.23 -4.50 -10.52
CA LEU A 70 12.02 -3.43 -11.17
C LEU A 70 12.35 -2.31 -10.17
N ALA A 71 11.38 -1.93 -9.33
CA ALA A 71 11.60 -0.96 -8.27
C ALA A 71 12.55 -1.48 -7.18
N ALA A 72 12.42 -2.76 -6.81
CA ALA A 72 13.30 -3.38 -5.82
C ALA A 72 14.77 -3.40 -6.27
N ASP A 73 14.99 -3.64 -7.56
CA ASP A 73 16.31 -3.68 -8.17
C ASP A 73 16.84 -2.28 -8.55
N SER A 74 16.18 -1.20 -8.11
CA SER A 74 16.51 0.19 -8.45
C SER A 74 16.52 0.52 -9.95
N VAL A 75 15.83 -0.27 -10.78
CA VAL A 75 15.69 -0.02 -12.22
C VAL A 75 14.68 1.10 -12.48
N VAL A 76 13.66 1.19 -11.63
CA VAL A 76 12.63 2.24 -11.65
C VAL A 76 12.55 2.85 -10.25
N PRO A 77 12.37 4.18 -10.11
CA PRO A 77 12.16 4.78 -8.78
C PRO A 77 10.93 4.19 -8.09
N VAL A 78 11.02 3.88 -6.80
CA VAL A 78 9.90 3.32 -6.02
C VAL A 78 8.66 4.22 -6.12
N ALA A 79 8.84 5.54 -5.95
CA ALA A 79 7.76 6.51 -6.10
C ALA A 79 7.05 6.42 -7.47
N ARG A 80 7.80 6.18 -8.54
CA ARG A 80 7.25 6.06 -9.90
C ARG A 80 6.43 4.78 -10.04
N ALA A 81 6.95 3.65 -9.55
CA ALA A 81 6.23 2.38 -9.54
C ALA A 81 4.96 2.46 -8.70
N SER A 82 5.00 3.14 -7.55
CA SER A 82 3.82 3.39 -6.71
C SER A 82 2.75 4.20 -7.44
N LEU A 83 3.14 5.25 -8.18
CA LEU A 83 2.20 6.05 -8.99
C LEU A 83 1.52 5.21 -10.09
N GLU A 84 2.26 4.33 -10.77
CA GLU A 84 1.67 3.41 -11.77
C GLU A 84 0.65 2.45 -11.13
N LEU A 85 0.98 1.88 -9.97
CA LEU A 85 0.06 1.00 -9.26
C LEU A 85 -1.17 1.74 -8.74
N GLN A 86 -1.02 2.97 -8.25
CA GLN A 86 -2.13 3.82 -7.82
C GLN A 86 -3.06 4.18 -8.98
N ALA A 87 -2.51 4.65 -10.10
CA ALA A 87 -3.29 5.00 -11.28
C ALA A 87 -4.06 3.79 -11.84
N ALA A 88 -3.45 2.60 -11.84
CA ALA A 88 -4.12 1.38 -12.27
C ALA A 88 -5.19 0.90 -11.28
N LEU A 89 -4.97 1.10 -9.97
CA LEU A 89 -5.92 0.74 -8.92
C LEU A 89 -7.23 1.56 -9.02
N GLU A 90 -7.14 2.87 -9.27
CA GLU A 90 -8.30 3.79 -9.34
C GLU A 90 -9.38 3.36 -10.34
N GLY A 91 -8.98 2.71 -11.43
CA GLY A 91 -9.90 2.21 -12.48
C GLY A 91 -10.09 0.70 -12.51
N SER A 92 -9.60 -0.04 -11.52
CA SER A 92 -9.55 -1.52 -11.55
C SER A 92 -10.87 -2.20 -11.14
N ASP A 93 -11.07 -3.44 -11.62
CA ASP A 93 -12.13 -4.31 -11.10
C ASP A 93 -11.89 -4.56 -9.60
N PRO A 94 -12.93 -4.52 -8.74
CA PRO A 94 -12.81 -4.77 -7.30
C PRO A 94 -12.06 -6.05 -6.92
N LYS A 95 -12.12 -7.10 -7.75
CA LYS A 95 -11.40 -8.36 -7.54
C LYS A 95 -9.88 -8.24 -7.67
N LEU A 96 -9.40 -7.19 -8.35
CA LEU A 96 -7.97 -6.91 -8.56
C LEU A 96 -7.40 -5.97 -7.51
N VAL A 97 -8.24 -5.25 -6.75
CA VAL A 97 -7.81 -4.35 -5.67
C VAL A 97 -6.80 -5.02 -4.71
N PRO A 98 -7.00 -6.28 -4.24
CA PRO A 98 -6.03 -6.92 -3.36
C PRO A 98 -4.63 -7.09 -3.97
N VAL A 99 -4.54 -7.25 -5.30
CA VAL A 99 -3.26 -7.38 -6.01
C VAL A 99 -2.49 -6.08 -5.95
N PHE A 100 -3.15 -4.96 -6.27
CA PHE A 100 -2.54 -3.63 -6.24
C PHE A 100 -2.17 -3.20 -4.82
N VAL A 101 -3.05 -3.43 -3.84
CA VAL A 101 -2.78 -3.14 -2.42
C VAL A 101 -1.56 -3.93 -1.93
N LYS A 102 -1.44 -5.21 -2.28
CA LYS A 102 -0.25 -6.02 -1.96
C LYS A 102 1.02 -5.49 -2.64
N GLY A 103 0.93 -5.06 -3.90
CA GLY A 103 2.04 -4.45 -4.63
C GLY A 103 2.52 -3.14 -3.99
N LEU A 104 1.58 -2.24 -3.65
CA LEU A 104 1.85 -0.98 -2.95
C LEU A 104 2.45 -1.23 -1.57
N GLY A 105 1.89 -2.16 -0.81
CA GLY A 105 2.43 -2.56 0.50
C GLY A 105 3.85 -3.12 0.40
N PHE A 106 4.16 -3.90 -0.65
CA PHE A 106 5.51 -4.37 -0.92
C PHE A 106 6.48 -3.22 -1.21
N LEU A 107 6.08 -2.28 -2.09
CA LEU A 107 6.91 -1.11 -2.44
C LEU A 107 7.21 -0.22 -1.23
N ALA A 108 6.18 0.07 -0.42
CA ALA A 108 6.35 0.81 0.82
C ALA A 108 7.36 0.12 1.74
N ARG A 109 7.18 -1.18 2.01
CA ARG A 109 8.09 -1.97 2.85
C ARG A 109 9.52 -1.99 2.28
N HIS A 110 9.66 -2.06 0.96
CA HIS A 110 10.96 -2.04 0.30
C HIS A 110 11.68 -0.70 0.48
N GLU A 111 10.98 0.42 0.27
CA GLU A 111 11.53 1.77 0.48
C GLU A 111 11.95 1.99 1.93
N PHE A 112 11.13 1.54 2.90
CA PHE A 112 11.48 1.57 4.32
C PHE A 112 12.75 0.78 4.63
N ARG A 113 12.86 -0.46 4.12
CA ARG A 113 14.04 -1.30 4.38
C ARG A 113 15.33 -0.71 3.81
N ASN A 114 15.27 -0.13 2.61
CA ASN A 114 16.44 0.46 1.98
C ASN A 114 16.86 1.78 2.65
N ASN A 115 15.90 2.60 3.09
CA ASN A 115 16.20 3.82 3.82
C ASN A 115 16.83 3.53 5.20
N ALA A 116 16.36 2.49 5.90
CA ALA A 116 16.97 2.04 7.16
C ALA A 116 18.45 1.64 7.00
N SER A 117 18.83 1.06 5.85
CA SER A 117 20.23 0.71 5.55
C SER A 117 21.11 1.89 5.11
N SER A 118 20.50 3.02 4.74
CA SER A 118 21.19 4.19 4.16
C SER A 118 21.46 5.33 5.16
N HIS A 119 21.17 5.15 6.45
CA HIS A 119 21.29 6.18 7.50
C HIS A 119 22.74 6.54 7.92
N SER A 120 23.71 6.46 7.00
CA SER A 120 25.11 6.83 7.23
C SER A 120 25.66 7.87 6.25
N ALA A 121 24.88 8.85 5.76
CA ALA A 121 25.48 10.05 5.14
C ALA A 121 24.53 11.27 4.99
N SER A 122 24.86 12.33 5.76
CA SER A 122 24.80 13.78 5.44
C SER A 122 23.47 14.55 5.25
N SER A 123 23.47 15.73 5.88
CA SER A 123 22.52 16.85 6.00
C SER A 123 22.21 17.56 4.67
N HIS A 124 21.12 18.33 4.46
CA HIS A 124 20.41 19.31 5.31
C HIS A 124 18.91 19.33 4.93
N THR A 125 18.02 19.51 5.92
CA THR A 125 16.59 19.12 5.98
C THR A 125 16.40 17.60 6.06
N HIS A 126 16.12 17.11 7.28
CA HIS A 126 16.13 15.68 7.62
C HIS A 126 15.32 14.85 6.60
N PRO A 127 15.95 13.91 5.86
CA PRO A 127 15.26 12.98 4.96
C PRO A 127 14.07 12.28 5.64
N PHE A 128 14.22 11.99 6.94
CA PHE A 128 13.21 11.42 7.82
C PHE A 128 11.87 12.19 7.87
N VAL A 129 11.91 13.53 7.90
CA VAL A 129 10.67 14.35 7.99
C VAL A 129 9.90 14.33 6.68
N ARG A 130 10.62 14.28 5.55
CA ARG A 130 10.01 14.22 4.22
C ARG A 130 9.39 12.86 3.94
N ASP A 131 10.01 11.78 4.42
CA ASP A 131 9.52 10.43 4.24
C ASP A 131 8.33 10.10 5.17
N TYR A 132 8.33 10.67 6.38
CA TYR A 132 7.18 10.61 7.27
C TYR A 132 5.92 11.26 6.67
N ARG A 133 6.02 12.47 6.11
CA ARG A 133 4.85 13.15 5.50
C ARG A 133 4.27 12.34 4.33
N LYS A 134 5.12 11.69 3.54
CA LYS A 134 4.66 10.78 2.48
C LYS A 134 3.94 9.56 3.05
N LEU A 135 4.46 8.98 4.14
CA LEU A 135 3.79 7.87 4.82
C LEU A 135 2.41 8.29 5.31
N ILE A 136 2.29 9.42 6.01
CA ILE A 136 0.98 9.92 6.46
C ILE A 136 0.04 10.14 5.29
N PHE A 137 0.52 10.78 4.22
CA PHE A 137 -0.28 10.98 3.02
C PHE A 137 -0.78 9.64 2.45
N ILE A 138 0.08 8.63 2.36
CA ILE A 138 -0.32 7.29 1.90
C ILE A 138 -1.33 6.67 2.85
N VAL A 139 -1.09 6.73 4.18
CA VAL A 139 -1.97 6.15 5.19
C VAL A 139 -3.34 6.80 5.14
N GLU A 140 -3.41 8.13 5.00
CA GLU A 140 -4.65 8.89 4.86
C GLU A 140 -5.46 8.39 3.65
N HIS A 141 -4.84 8.31 2.46
CA HIS A 141 -5.52 7.85 1.25
C HIS A 141 -5.98 6.39 1.37
N MET A 142 -5.17 5.53 1.98
CA MET A 142 -5.54 4.15 2.23
C MET A 142 -6.72 4.04 3.20
N VAL A 143 -6.72 4.83 4.27
CA VAL A 143 -7.85 4.88 5.22
C VAL A 143 -9.14 5.34 4.52
N GLU A 144 -9.08 6.39 3.69
CA GLU A 144 -10.25 6.83 2.92
C GLU A 144 -10.77 5.74 1.99
N ALA A 145 -9.86 5.08 1.26
CA ALA A 145 -10.22 3.98 0.37
C ALA A 145 -10.88 2.83 1.14
N TYR A 146 -10.32 2.42 2.29
CA TYR A 146 -10.92 1.39 3.14
C TYR A 146 -12.31 1.80 3.65
N ILE A 147 -12.50 3.04 4.10
CA ILE A 147 -13.79 3.56 4.56
C ILE A 147 -14.85 3.45 3.45
N VAL A 148 -14.51 3.89 2.23
CA VAL A 148 -15.41 3.84 1.07
C VAL A 148 -15.78 2.40 0.74
N VAL A 149 -14.79 1.50 0.67
CA VAL A 149 -15.00 0.08 0.36
C VAL A 149 -15.87 -0.58 1.43
N LEU A 150 -15.58 -0.38 2.72
CA LEU A 150 -16.33 -0.97 3.82
C LEU A 150 -17.80 -0.51 3.82
N LYS A 151 -18.05 0.80 3.64
CA LYS A 151 -19.41 1.34 3.55
C LYS A 151 -20.18 0.79 2.34
N SER A 152 -19.52 0.69 1.18
CA SER A 152 -20.12 0.13 -0.03
C SER A 152 -20.51 -1.35 0.17
N LEU A 153 -19.60 -2.16 0.70
CA LEU A 153 -19.84 -3.58 0.99
C LEU A 153 -20.95 -3.78 2.03
N ALA A 154 -21.01 -2.91 3.05
CA ALA A 154 -22.08 -2.92 4.05
C ALA A 154 -23.45 -2.63 3.42
N GLY A 155 -23.54 -1.60 2.59
CA GLY A 155 -24.77 -1.25 1.87
C GLY A 155 -25.25 -2.36 0.93
N MET A 156 -24.31 -3.09 0.31
CA MET A 156 -24.61 -4.23 -0.55
C MET A 156 -24.88 -5.54 0.21
N LYS A 157 -24.74 -5.56 1.55
CA LYS A 157 -24.76 -6.78 2.37
C LYS A 157 -23.86 -7.89 1.81
N SER A 158 -22.69 -7.48 1.30
CA SER A 158 -21.75 -8.39 0.65
C SER A 158 -21.12 -9.33 1.68
N GLN A 159 -20.94 -10.60 1.31
CA GLN A 159 -20.20 -11.57 2.12
C GLN A 159 -18.72 -11.22 2.26
N LEU A 160 -18.17 -10.37 1.39
CA LEU A 160 -16.76 -9.96 1.39
C LEU A 160 -16.41 -8.91 2.45
N ILE A 161 -17.39 -8.45 3.23
CA ILE A 161 -17.18 -7.38 4.20
C ILE A 161 -16.22 -7.80 5.32
N THR A 162 -16.26 -9.09 5.71
CA THR A 162 -15.36 -9.67 6.71
C THR A 162 -13.91 -9.68 6.26
N GLU A 163 -13.66 -10.01 5.00
CA GLU A 163 -12.34 -10.04 4.39
C GLU A 163 -11.79 -8.62 4.24
N ALA A 164 -12.63 -7.67 3.83
CA ALA A 164 -12.25 -6.26 3.78
C ALA A 164 -11.91 -5.73 5.18
N GLN A 165 -12.66 -6.13 6.20
CA GLN A 165 -12.37 -5.78 7.59
C GLN A 165 -11.02 -6.35 8.06
N LEU A 166 -10.74 -7.62 7.76
CA LEU A 166 -9.46 -8.25 8.07
C LEU A 166 -8.30 -7.50 7.41
N CYS A 167 -8.41 -7.15 6.12
CA CYS A 167 -7.38 -6.35 5.43
C CYS A 167 -7.17 -4.97 6.08
N ALA A 168 -8.25 -4.32 6.54
CA ALA A 168 -8.16 -3.04 7.24
C ALA A 168 -7.42 -3.18 8.59
N VAL A 169 -7.63 -4.28 9.32
CA VAL A 169 -6.93 -4.57 10.58
C VAL A 169 -5.45 -4.89 10.34
N GLU A 170 -5.13 -5.71 9.32
CA GLU A 170 -3.75 -6.00 8.91
C GLU A 170 -2.99 -4.73 8.49
N PHE A 171 -3.68 -3.82 7.81
CA PHE A 171 -3.14 -2.51 7.46
C PHE A 171 -2.81 -1.67 8.71
N LEU A 172 -3.73 -1.63 9.69
CA LEU A 172 -3.51 -0.96 10.97
C LEU A 172 -2.26 -1.49 11.67
N GLU A 173 -2.16 -2.81 11.79
CA GLU A 173 -1.03 -3.50 12.42
C GLU A 173 0.28 -3.20 11.71
N THR A 174 0.28 -3.21 10.37
CA THR A 174 1.47 -2.92 9.56
C THR A 174 1.97 -1.50 9.83
N VAL A 175 1.09 -0.51 9.84
CA VAL A 175 1.48 0.89 10.06
C VAL A 175 1.93 1.10 11.50
N LEU A 176 1.23 0.56 12.50
CA LEU A 176 1.66 0.68 13.90
C LEU A 176 2.99 -0.03 14.16
N SER A 177 3.23 -1.17 13.53
CA SER A 177 4.54 -1.83 13.58
C SER A 177 5.64 -0.94 12.99
N LEU A 178 5.38 -0.32 11.84
CA LEU A 178 6.30 0.68 11.26
C LEU A 178 6.51 1.87 12.21
N SER A 179 5.46 2.31 12.93
CA SER A 179 5.55 3.36 13.93
C SER A 179 6.46 3.00 15.11
N THR A 180 6.49 1.73 15.53
CA THR A 180 7.40 1.27 16.60
C THR A 180 8.85 1.09 16.16
N CYS A 181 9.10 0.78 14.88
CA CYS A 181 10.44 0.50 14.38
C CYS A 181 11.22 1.76 13.96
N LEU A 182 10.50 2.81 13.58
CA LEU A 182 11.08 4.06 13.11
C LEU A 182 11.18 5.03 14.29
N GLN A 183 12.27 5.79 14.38
CA GLN A 183 12.33 6.95 15.28
C GLN A 183 11.50 8.07 14.64
N TRP A 184 10.21 8.13 14.97
CA TRP A 184 9.34 9.17 14.42
C TRP A 184 9.76 10.52 14.97
N HIS A 185 9.56 11.56 14.17
CA HIS A 185 9.71 12.90 14.72
C HIS A 185 8.68 13.09 15.85
N PRO A 186 8.98 13.92 16.85
CA PRO A 186 7.98 14.33 17.83
C PRO A 186 6.74 14.90 17.13
N GLY A 187 5.54 14.46 17.51
CA GLY A 187 4.27 14.86 16.87
C GLY A 187 3.87 14.01 15.65
N GLY A 188 4.60 12.94 15.36
CA GLY A 188 4.32 12.05 14.24
C GLY A 188 3.18 11.06 14.50
N HIS A 189 2.93 10.69 15.74
CA HIS A 189 2.00 9.59 16.04
C HIS A 189 0.54 10.05 16.05
N GLU A 190 0.29 11.32 16.37
CA GLU A 190 -1.06 11.89 16.46
C GLU A 190 -1.86 11.73 15.16
N PRO A 191 -1.38 12.16 13.97
CA PRO A 191 -2.15 12.04 12.73
C PRO A 191 -2.51 10.60 12.38
N VAL A 192 -1.62 9.64 12.64
CA VAL A 192 -1.91 8.21 12.40
C VAL A 192 -2.99 7.72 13.35
N CYS A 193 -2.89 8.07 14.63
CA CYS A 193 -3.90 7.70 15.61
C CYS A 193 -5.27 8.24 15.23
N GLU A 194 -5.36 9.48 14.75
CA GLU A 194 -6.61 10.09 14.29
C GLU A 194 -7.22 9.38 13.07
N LEU A 195 -6.39 9.07 12.07
CA LEU A 195 -6.84 8.32 10.89
C LEU A 195 -7.35 6.93 11.27
N PHE A 196 -6.69 6.27 12.22
CA PHE A 196 -7.07 4.95 12.72
C PHE A 196 -8.30 4.97 13.62
N MET A 197 -8.44 5.99 14.46
CA MET A 197 -9.69 6.22 15.18
C MET A 197 -10.85 6.34 14.20
N ARG A 198 -10.72 7.15 13.15
CA ARG A 198 -11.76 7.32 12.14
C ARG A 198 -12.10 6.01 11.42
N LEU A 199 -11.11 5.25 10.99
CA LEU A 199 -11.32 3.95 10.33
C LEU A 199 -12.08 2.96 11.21
N LEU A 200 -11.65 2.82 12.48
CA LEU A 200 -12.27 1.90 13.42
C LEU A 200 -13.67 2.35 13.85
N THR A 201 -13.89 3.65 14.04
CA THR A 201 -15.22 4.20 14.31
C THR A 201 -16.18 3.88 13.16
N VAL A 202 -15.77 4.09 11.90
CA VAL A 202 -16.60 3.72 10.74
C VAL A 202 -16.95 2.24 10.76
N GLN A 203 -15.99 1.36 11.03
CA GLN A 203 -16.25 -0.08 11.11
C GLN A 203 -17.26 -0.43 12.22
N LYS A 204 -17.13 0.20 13.39
CA LYS A 204 -18.09 0.02 14.49
C LYS A 204 -19.49 0.55 14.12
N ASP A 205 -19.57 1.71 13.47
CA ASP A 205 -20.83 2.36 13.09
C ASP A 205 -21.62 1.59 12.04
N ILE A 206 -20.92 0.92 11.11
CA ILE A 206 -21.57 0.01 10.13
C ILE A 206 -21.91 -1.37 10.74
N GLY A 207 -21.67 -1.57 12.03
CA GLY A 207 -22.07 -2.76 12.78
C GLY A 207 -21.14 -3.96 12.62
N LEU A 208 -19.87 -3.75 12.28
CA LEU A 208 -18.91 -4.85 12.21
C LEU A 208 -18.53 -5.37 13.60
N ALA A 209 -18.25 -6.68 13.65
CA ALA A 209 -17.81 -7.33 14.88
C ALA A 209 -16.36 -6.96 15.20
N TRP A 210 -16.01 -6.98 16.49
CA TRP A 210 -14.62 -6.88 16.90
C TRP A 210 -13.81 -8.07 16.37
N LEU A 211 -12.59 -7.80 15.85
CA LEU A 211 -11.70 -8.83 15.34
C LEU A 211 -10.52 -9.09 16.29
N PRO A 212 -10.14 -10.36 16.54
CA PRO A 212 -8.99 -10.72 17.37
C PRO A 212 -7.67 -10.04 16.98
N GLY A 213 -7.48 -9.77 15.68
CA GLY A 213 -6.30 -9.08 15.14
C GLY A 213 -6.10 -7.68 15.72
N LEU A 214 -7.15 -7.00 16.21
CA LEU A 214 -7.00 -5.72 16.89
C LEU A 214 -6.24 -5.85 18.23
N SER A 215 -6.11 -7.05 18.80
CA SER A 215 -5.34 -7.24 20.04
C SER A 215 -3.84 -7.00 19.85
N SER A 216 -3.26 -7.33 18.69
CA SER A 216 -1.83 -7.08 18.46
C SER A 216 -1.51 -5.60 18.37
N THR A 217 -2.46 -4.81 17.83
CA THR A 217 -2.35 -3.35 17.72
C THR A 217 -2.22 -2.66 19.09
N ILE A 218 -2.84 -3.22 20.14
CA ILE A 218 -2.75 -2.72 21.51
C ILE A 218 -1.29 -2.73 22.00
N VAL A 219 -0.53 -3.79 21.70
CA VAL A 219 0.87 -3.91 22.12
C VAL A 219 1.72 -2.83 21.44
N SER A 220 1.55 -2.62 20.13
CA SER A 220 2.25 -1.55 19.41
C SER A 220 1.92 -0.18 19.98
N LEU A 221 0.65 0.10 20.30
CA LEU A 221 0.23 1.36 20.90
C LEU A 221 0.86 1.59 22.29
N PHE A 222 1.04 0.54 23.10
CA PHE A 222 1.77 0.63 24.37
C PHE A 222 3.28 0.88 24.19
N ILE A 223 3.89 0.40 23.11
CA ILE A 223 5.29 0.73 22.81
C ILE A 223 5.38 2.21 22.40
N ILE A 224 4.48 2.64 21.51
CA ILE A 224 4.46 4.01 20.99
C ILE A 224 4.19 5.03 22.12
N ILE A 225 3.26 4.74 23.04
CA ILE A 225 2.98 5.67 24.16
C ILE A 225 4.17 5.83 25.10
N VAL A 226 4.95 4.76 25.35
CA VAL A 226 6.16 4.82 26.18
C VAL A 226 7.28 5.60 25.48
N GLN A 227 7.35 5.52 24.15
CA GLN A 227 8.32 6.28 23.34
C GLN A 227 7.91 7.74 23.12
N SER A 228 6.64 8.07 23.31
CA SER A 228 6.08 9.40 23.05
C SER A 228 6.48 10.39 24.14
N GLU A 229 7.18 11.46 23.75
CA GLU A 229 7.59 12.55 24.65
C GLU A 229 6.54 13.68 24.74
N LEU A 230 5.59 13.73 23.81
CA LEU A 230 4.58 14.81 23.73
C LEU A 230 3.23 14.38 24.30
N GLU A 231 2.63 15.25 25.12
CA GLU A 231 1.34 14.98 25.79
C GLU A 231 0.18 14.78 24.80
N HIS A 232 0.12 15.56 23.71
CA HIS A 232 -0.97 15.45 22.73
C HIS A 232 -0.91 14.10 21.98
N GLU A 233 0.28 13.61 21.67
CA GLU A 233 0.45 12.27 21.08
C GLU A 233 -0.01 11.18 22.04
N GLN A 234 0.41 11.24 23.31
CA GLN A 234 -0.01 10.29 24.33
C GLN A 234 -1.54 10.28 24.47
N ILE A 235 -2.19 11.45 24.48
CA ILE A 235 -3.65 11.57 24.54
C ILE A 235 -4.31 10.90 23.32
N SER A 236 -3.81 11.15 22.12
CA SER A 236 -4.35 10.57 20.88
C SER A 236 -4.17 9.04 20.84
N ILE A 237 -3.04 8.52 21.34
CA ILE A 237 -2.81 7.08 21.49
C ILE A 237 -3.76 6.47 22.53
N LEU A 238 -3.95 7.12 23.69
CA LEU A 238 -4.87 6.67 24.72
C LEU A 238 -6.33 6.65 24.25
N LYS A 239 -6.76 7.63 23.46
CA LYS A 239 -8.10 7.63 22.84
C LYS A 239 -8.28 6.44 21.90
N LEU A 240 -7.28 6.13 21.07
CA LEU A 240 -7.31 4.97 20.18
C LEU A 240 -7.34 3.65 20.97
N LEU A 241 -6.50 3.51 22.00
CA LEU A 241 -6.51 2.36 22.91
C LEU A 241 -7.89 2.18 23.56
N LEU A 242 -8.47 3.27 24.07
CA LEU A 242 -9.79 3.26 24.69
C LEU A 242 -10.86 2.82 23.68
N LEU A 243 -10.82 3.30 22.44
CA LEU A 243 -11.74 2.88 21.39
C LEU A 243 -11.67 1.37 21.13
N ILE A 244 -10.45 0.83 20.99
CA ILE A 244 -10.22 -0.61 20.72
C ILE A 244 -10.68 -1.46 21.91
N LEU A 245 -10.31 -1.08 23.13
CA LEU A 245 -10.69 -1.81 24.35
C LEU A 245 -12.19 -1.76 24.56
N LYS A 246 -12.80 -0.57 24.46
CA LYS A 246 -14.25 -0.42 24.57
C LYS A 246 -14.97 -1.27 23.55
N TRP A 247 -14.52 -1.29 22.29
CA TRP A 247 -15.13 -2.15 21.28
C TRP A 247 -14.97 -3.64 21.61
N LYS A 248 -13.83 -4.08 22.16
CA LYS A 248 -13.62 -5.46 22.60
C LYS A 248 -14.59 -5.92 23.70
N TYR A 249 -14.92 -5.03 24.64
CA TYR A 249 -15.74 -5.36 25.82
C TYR A 249 -17.23 -4.99 25.67
N ASP A 250 -17.57 -4.09 24.75
CA ASP A 250 -18.97 -3.74 24.40
C ASP A 250 -19.60 -4.71 23.38
N SER A 251 -18.79 -5.58 22.73
CA SER A 251 -19.25 -6.54 21.71
C SER A 251 -19.71 -7.87 22.30
#